data_AF-A0A0G4EEY8-F1
#
_entry.id   AF-A0A0G4EEY8-F1
#
_cell.length_a   1.000
_cell.length_b   1.000
_cell.length_c   1.000
_cell.angle_alpha   90.00
_cell.angle_beta   90.00
_cell.angle_gamma   90.00
#
_symmetry.space_group_name_H-M   'P 1'
#
loop_
_entity.id
_entity.type
_entity.pdbx_description
1 polymer ?
#
loop_
_entity_poly.entity_id
_entity_poly.type
_entity_poly.pdbx_seq_one_letter_code
_entity_poly.pdbx_strand_id
1 'polypeptide(L)'
;MDYALEFDGDGTPTVARVESMWDSGMRAYAKGSYRRLDNGNRAVCLGFDVPDEFNPNDQQIQEENVVGNPFYAETSPSGSWLVSLRWDGPYHSYRSVKAPWTGRPTWQPVALLDDDNTDGLLQLHFSWNGATNVAKWRVMQGLVADNVGEYLETVTRTRFEHWVAVDAGRSQCLFFQVVALADDDSVMAYSSVVTSPACT
;
A
#
# COMPACT_ATOMS: atom_id res chain seq x y z
N MET A 1 13.13 -0.48 -22.03
CA MET A 1 13.78 0.50 -22.92
C MET A 1 12.78 1.59 -23.22
N ASP A 2 13.22 2.84 -23.29
CA ASP A 2 12.41 3.98 -23.70
C ASP A 2 12.79 4.40 -25.13
N TYR A 3 11.80 4.71 -25.95
CA TYR A 3 11.98 5.15 -27.33
C TYR A 3 11.30 6.51 -27.55
N ALA A 4 11.99 7.43 -28.22
CA ALA A 4 11.39 8.55 -28.90
C ALA A 4 10.88 8.09 -30.26
N LEU A 5 9.61 8.36 -30.55
CA LEU A 5 8.98 8.03 -31.82
C LEU A 5 8.75 9.32 -32.62
N GLU A 6 9.17 9.32 -33.89
CA GLU A 6 8.77 10.34 -34.86
C GLU A 6 7.63 9.78 -35.71
N PHE A 7 6.62 10.61 -35.96
CA PHE A 7 5.40 10.21 -36.69
C PHE A 7 5.28 11.00 -37.98
N ASP A 8 4.71 10.40 -39.02
CA ASP A 8 4.32 11.11 -40.23
C ASP A 8 3.02 11.91 -40.04
N GLY A 9 2.56 12.58 -41.12
CA GLY A 9 1.34 13.38 -41.11
C GLY A 9 0.05 12.58 -40.84
N ASP A 10 0.08 11.26 -41.02
CA ASP A 10 -1.05 10.35 -40.77
C ASP A 10 -0.98 9.69 -39.39
N GLY A 11 0.07 9.98 -38.60
CA GLY A 11 0.27 9.44 -37.26
C GLY A 11 0.93 8.06 -37.21
N THR A 12 1.55 7.61 -38.31
CA THR A 12 2.32 6.36 -38.35
C THR A 12 3.73 6.59 -37.81
N PRO A 13 4.23 5.79 -36.85
CA PRO A 13 5.61 5.93 -36.38
C PRO A 13 6.59 5.52 -37.49
N THR A 14 7.49 6.43 -37.87
CA THR A 14 8.47 6.23 -38.95
C THR A 14 9.89 6.08 -38.45
N VAL A 15 10.21 6.64 -37.28
CA VAL A 15 11.52 6.50 -36.61
C VAL A 15 11.31 6.13 -35.16
N ALA A 16 12.08 5.16 -34.67
CA ALA A 16 12.20 4.85 -33.26
C ALA A 16 13.65 5.01 -32.81
N ARG A 17 13.92 5.97 -31.90
CA ARG A 17 15.24 6.22 -31.34
C ARG A 17 15.25 5.81 -29.88
N VAL A 18 16.18 4.94 -29.48
CA VAL A 18 16.37 4.60 -28.06
C VAL A 18 16.78 5.87 -27.31
N GLU A 19 15.99 6.29 -26.33
CA GLU A 19 16.33 7.40 -25.44
C GLU A 19 17.05 6.91 -24.20
N SER A 20 16.61 5.78 -23.66
CA SER A 20 17.26 5.21 -22.49
C SER A 20 17.02 3.71 -22.38
N MET A 21 18.02 3.03 -21.83
CA MET A 21 17.96 1.62 -21.50
C MET A 21 18.29 1.46 -20.03
N TRP A 22 17.62 0.52 -19.39
CA TRP A 22 17.94 0.09 -18.05
C TRP A 22 18.10 -1.42 -18.11
N ASP A 23 19.23 -1.89 -17.61
CA ASP A 23 19.52 -3.30 -17.44
C ASP A 23 19.31 -3.65 -15.96
N SER A 24 18.37 -4.56 -15.69
CA SER A 24 18.08 -5.03 -14.33
C SER A 24 19.16 -5.97 -13.80
N GLY A 25 20.01 -6.53 -14.67
CA GLY A 25 20.89 -7.65 -14.35
C GLY A 25 20.14 -8.96 -14.08
N MET A 26 18.82 -9.00 -14.33
CA MET A 26 17.96 -10.15 -14.09
C MET A 26 17.35 -10.62 -15.40
N ARG A 27 17.44 -11.93 -15.67
CA ARG A 27 16.73 -12.54 -16.79
C ARG A 27 15.23 -12.63 -16.45
N ALA A 28 14.40 -12.37 -17.46
CA ALA A 28 12.96 -12.57 -17.39
C ALA A 28 12.55 -13.38 -18.62
N TYR A 29 12.07 -14.61 -18.39
CA TYR A 29 11.65 -15.52 -19.45
C TYR A 29 10.32 -15.07 -20.06
N ALA A 30 9.34 -14.72 -19.22
CA ALA A 30 8.04 -14.28 -19.67
C ALA A 30 7.33 -13.41 -18.62
N LYS A 31 6.21 -12.81 -19.06
CA LYS A 31 5.41 -11.85 -18.27
C LYS A 31 6.20 -10.56 -17.99
N GLY A 32 5.68 -9.74 -17.10
CA GLY A 32 6.25 -8.46 -16.76
C GLY A 32 5.56 -7.28 -17.43
N SER A 33 5.94 -6.10 -16.99
CA SER A 33 5.40 -4.82 -17.44
C SER A 33 6.45 -3.74 -17.27
N TYR A 34 6.32 -2.70 -18.08
CA TYR A 34 7.13 -1.51 -18.01
C TYR A 34 6.23 -0.29 -18.10
N ARG A 35 6.46 0.71 -17.25
CA ARG A 35 5.81 2.02 -17.33
C ARG A 35 6.79 3.11 -16.92
N ARG A 36 6.89 4.16 -17.73
CA ARG A 36 7.49 5.43 -17.32
C ARG A 36 6.48 6.19 -16.46
N LEU A 37 6.90 6.66 -15.29
CA LEU A 37 6.10 7.49 -14.39
C LEU A 37 6.29 8.98 -14.70
N ASP A 38 5.35 9.82 -14.25
CA ASP A 38 5.35 11.27 -14.54
C ASP A 38 6.57 12.00 -13.98
N ASN A 39 7.16 11.48 -12.89
CA ASN A 39 8.41 11.98 -12.31
C ASN A 39 9.68 11.47 -13.04
N GLY A 40 9.52 10.74 -14.14
CA GLY A 40 10.61 10.15 -14.90
C GLY A 40 11.15 8.83 -14.33
N ASN A 41 10.65 8.33 -13.21
CA ASN A 41 11.02 7.01 -12.73
C ASN A 41 10.48 5.91 -13.66
N ARG A 42 11.03 4.72 -13.54
CA ARG A 42 10.56 3.51 -14.21
C ARG A 42 9.88 2.61 -13.19
N ALA A 43 8.64 2.21 -13.44
CA ALA A 43 7.98 1.12 -12.74
C ALA A 43 8.03 -0.14 -13.60
N VAL A 44 8.59 -1.22 -13.06
CA VAL A 44 8.86 -2.46 -13.80
C VAL A 44 8.34 -3.66 -13.01
N CYS A 45 7.67 -4.59 -13.69
CA CYS A 45 7.45 -5.95 -13.22
C CYS A 45 8.41 -6.86 -13.99
N LEU A 46 9.25 -7.62 -13.28
CA LEU A 46 10.28 -8.46 -13.90
C LEU A 46 9.82 -9.89 -14.20
N GLY A 47 8.50 -10.15 -14.10
CA GLY A 47 7.91 -11.42 -14.48
C GLY A 47 8.49 -12.59 -13.70
N PHE A 48 8.91 -13.63 -14.40
CA PHE A 48 9.64 -14.76 -13.83
C PHE A 48 10.74 -15.23 -14.77
N ASP A 49 11.63 -16.04 -14.23
CA ASP A 49 12.64 -16.74 -14.99
C ASP A 49 12.50 -18.27 -14.88
N VAL A 50 13.18 -18.97 -15.79
CA VAL A 50 13.26 -20.44 -15.84
C VAL A 50 14.74 -20.89 -15.85
N PRO A 51 15.08 -22.12 -15.44
CA PRO A 51 16.40 -22.69 -15.61
C PRO A 51 16.85 -22.73 -17.07
N ASP A 52 18.16 -22.76 -17.29
CA ASP A 52 18.74 -22.77 -18.66
C ASP A 52 18.32 -23.99 -19.50
N GLU A 53 18.08 -25.13 -18.84
CA GLU A 53 17.68 -26.40 -19.48
C GLU A 53 16.16 -26.51 -19.69
N PHE A 54 15.40 -25.45 -19.45
CA PHE A 54 13.94 -25.46 -19.57
C PHE A 54 13.48 -25.84 -20.99
N ASN A 55 12.68 -26.91 -21.09
CA ASN A 55 12.03 -27.33 -22.32
C ASN A 55 10.61 -26.74 -22.39
N PRO A 56 10.32 -25.77 -23.30
CA PRO A 56 9.01 -25.14 -23.39
C PRO A 56 7.89 -26.07 -23.90
N ASN A 57 8.24 -27.25 -24.42
CA ASN A 57 7.27 -28.25 -24.90
C ASN A 57 6.91 -29.30 -23.85
N ASP A 58 7.60 -29.30 -22.70
CA ASP A 58 7.22 -30.14 -21.57
C ASP A 58 6.06 -29.48 -20.82
N GLN A 59 4.87 -30.08 -20.91
CA GLN A 59 3.65 -29.53 -20.31
C GLN A 59 3.59 -29.72 -18.79
N GLN A 60 4.52 -30.48 -18.20
CA GLN A 60 4.77 -30.39 -16.76
C GLN A 60 5.55 -29.11 -16.50
N ILE A 61 4.84 -27.98 -16.47
CA ILE A 61 5.35 -26.78 -15.80
C ILE A 61 5.55 -27.19 -14.35
N GLN A 62 6.75 -27.61 -13.99
CA GLN A 62 7.07 -27.88 -12.60
C GLN A 62 7.13 -26.52 -11.92
N GLU A 63 6.15 -26.19 -11.08
CA GLU A 63 6.15 -24.98 -10.26
C GLU A 63 7.47 -24.85 -9.46
N GLU A 64 8.17 -25.96 -9.19
CA GLU A 64 9.50 -26.00 -8.58
C GLU A 64 10.65 -25.40 -9.42
N ASN A 65 10.44 -25.17 -10.73
CA ASN A 65 11.45 -24.62 -11.64
C ASN A 65 11.21 -23.14 -11.99
N VAL A 66 10.31 -22.43 -11.30
CA VAL A 66 10.09 -21.01 -11.53
C VAL A 66 10.93 -20.18 -10.54
N VAL A 67 11.74 -19.27 -11.07
CA VAL A 67 12.42 -18.27 -10.24
C VAL A 67 11.56 -17.00 -10.22
N GLY A 68 10.94 -16.74 -9.08
CA GLY A 68 10.16 -15.54 -8.83
C GLY A 68 11.04 -14.29 -8.82
N ASN A 69 10.93 -13.46 -9.85
CA ASN A 69 11.58 -12.15 -9.88
C ASN A 69 10.80 -11.12 -9.05
N PRO A 70 11.40 -9.96 -8.70
CA PRO A 70 10.68 -8.87 -8.09
C PRO A 70 9.40 -8.51 -8.88
N PHE A 71 8.25 -8.61 -8.23
CA PHE A 71 6.97 -8.30 -8.87
C PHE A 71 6.78 -6.79 -9.08
N TYR A 72 7.51 -5.97 -8.32
CA TYR A 72 7.57 -4.53 -8.53
C TYR A 72 8.99 -4.02 -8.28
N ALA A 73 9.52 -3.29 -9.25
CA ALA A 73 10.77 -2.56 -9.19
C ALA A 73 10.50 -1.11 -9.57
N GLU A 74 11.11 -0.17 -8.85
CA GLU A 74 11.14 1.24 -9.24
C GLU A 74 12.59 1.71 -9.36
N THR A 75 12.91 2.36 -10.47
CA THR A 75 14.24 2.96 -10.69
C THR A 75 14.17 4.43 -11.05
N SER A 76 15.22 5.16 -10.71
CA SER A 76 15.42 6.54 -11.14
C SER A 76 15.59 6.60 -12.68
N PRO A 77 15.49 7.80 -13.29
CA PRO A 77 15.83 7.98 -14.71
C PRO A 77 17.22 7.47 -15.08
N SER A 78 18.20 7.59 -14.17
CA SER A 78 19.59 7.13 -14.35
C SER A 78 19.78 5.61 -14.16
N GLY A 79 18.73 4.89 -13.76
CA GLY A 79 18.76 3.43 -13.58
C GLY A 79 19.13 2.97 -12.17
N SER A 80 19.23 3.88 -11.19
CA SER A 80 19.43 3.50 -9.79
C SER A 80 18.17 2.86 -9.22
N TRP A 81 18.32 1.73 -8.52
CA TRP A 81 17.22 1.09 -7.80
C TRP A 81 16.70 1.99 -6.67
N LEU A 82 15.38 2.15 -6.59
CA LEU A 82 14.69 2.92 -5.55
C LEU A 82 13.81 2.02 -4.68
N VAL A 83 13.09 1.09 -5.31
CA VAL A 83 12.19 0.14 -4.64
C VAL A 83 12.33 -1.24 -5.30
N SER A 84 12.27 -2.30 -4.49
CA SER A 84 12.16 -3.68 -4.95
C SER A 84 11.21 -4.43 -4.02
N LEU A 85 10.10 -4.93 -4.57
CA LEU A 85 9.13 -5.77 -3.87
C LEU A 85 9.17 -7.17 -4.50
N ARG A 86 9.28 -8.17 -3.64
CA ARG A 86 9.34 -9.59 -4.01
C ARG A 86 8.38 -10.38 -3.15
N TRP A 87 7.89 -11.49 -3.67
CA TRP A 87 7.17 -12.45 -2.86
C TRP A 87 8.13 -13.19 -1.95
N ASP A 88 7.61 -13.67 -0.82
CA ASP A 88 8.31 -14.65 -0.02
C ASP A 88 8.04 -16.04 -0.61
N GLY A 89 9.00 -16.56 -1.38
CA GLY A 89 8.88 -17.81 -2.14
C GLY A 89 8.99 -17.62 -3.67
N PRO A 90 8.82 -18.71 -4.45
CA PRO A 90 9.04 -18.74 -5.90
C PRO A 90 7.88 -18.11 -6.71
N TYR A 91 7.09 -17.22 -6.10
CA TYR A 91 5.94 -16.62 -6.75
C TYR A 91 6.34 -15.44 -7.63
N HIS A 92 5.48 -15.14 -8.60
CA HIS A 92 5.67 -14.07 -9.57
C HIS A 92 4.36 -13.40 -9.91
N SER A 93 4.46 -12.23 -10.52
CA SER A 93 3.30 -11.51 -11.04
C SER A 93 3.32 -11.45 -12.56
N TYR A 94 2.13 -11.48 -13.15
CA TYR A 94 1.99 -11.28 -14.59
C TYR A 94 2.33 -9.85 -14.99
N ARG A 95 1.80 -8.87 -14.25
CA ARG A 95 2.11 -7.44 -14.37
C ARG A 95 1.98 -6.78 -13.01
N SER A 96 2.63 -5.64 -12.85
CA SER A 96 2.34 -4.69 -11.78
C SER A 96 2.20 -3.29 -12.35
N VAL A 97 1.37 -2.48 -11.70
CA VAL A 97 1.07 -1.11 -12.10
C VAL A 97 1.10 -0.23 -10.86
N LYS A 98 1.86 0.86 -10.94
CA LYS A 98 1.73 2.00 -10.02
C LYS A 98 0.78 3.01 -10.65
N ALA A 99 -0.32 3.28 -9.96
CA ALA A 99 -1.33 4.24 -10.37
C ALA A 99 -1.99 4.84 -9.12
N PRO A 100 -2.50 6.08 -9.21
CA PRO A 100 -3.44 6.56 -8.20
C PRO A 100 -4.65 5.62 -8.20
N TRP A 101 -5.09 5.22 -7.01
CA TRP A 101 -6.30 4.44 -6.85
C TRP A 101 -7.09 5.00 -5.67
N THR A 102 -8.41 4.91 -5.78
CA THR A 102 -9.30 5.28 -4.68
C THR A 102 -9.93 4.02 -4.12
N GLY A 103 -9.64 3.72 -2.86
CA GLY A 103 -10.24 2.64 -2.12
C GLY A 103 -11.34 3.15 -1.20
N ARG A 104 -12.49 2.49 -1.28
CA ARG A 104 -13.69 2.74 -0.48
C ARG A 104 -14.15 1.42 0.14
N PRO A 105 -13.51 0.98 1.24
CA PRO A 105 -13.88 -0.27 1.88
C PRO A 105 -15.35 -0.26 2.32
N THR A 106 -16.00 -1.43 2.27
CA THR A 106 -17.38 -1.60 2.74
C THR A 106 -17.46 -1.94 4.24
N TRP A 107 -16.31 -2.20 4.87
CA TRP A 107 -16.17 -2.44 6.30
C TRP A 107 -15.69 -1.16 7.01
N GLN A 108 -15.88 -1.12 8.32
CA GLN A 108 -15.51 0.02 9.16
C GLN A 108 -14.00 0.13 9.40
N PRO A 109 -13.48 1.31 9.76
CA PRO A 109 -12.18 1.44 10.41
C PRO A 109 -12.07 0.52 11.63
N VAL A 110 -10.87 0.04 11.90
CA VAL A 110 -10.58 -0.73 13.10
C VAL A 110 -9.90 0.18 14.11
N ALA A 111 -10.35 0.11 15.37
CA ALA A 111 -9.70 0.71 16.51
C ALA A 111 -9.51 -0.36 17.59
N LEU A 112 -8.37 -0.36 18.26
CA LEU A 112 -8.02 -1.30 19.33
C LEU A 112 -7.17 -0.59 20.39
N LEU A 113 -7.26 -1.07 21.62
CA LEU A 113 -6.37 -0.64 22.68
C LEU A 113 -5.15 -1.56 22.72
N ASP A 114 -3.99 -0.95 22.89
CA ASP A 114 -2.73 -1.63 23.12
C ASP A 114 -1.96 -0.89 24.21
N ASP A 115 -1.23 -1.65 25.02
CA ASP A 115 -0.27 -1.10 25.97
C ASP A 115 1.09 -1.79 25.94
N ASP A 116 1.34 -2.65 24.95
CA ASP A 116 2.64 -3.26 24.67
C ASP A 116 3.57 -2.27 23.94
N ASN A 117 3.90 -1.17 24.62
CA ASN A 117 4.81 -0.15 24.12
C ASN A 117 5.84 0.25 25.18
N THR A 118 6.94 0.86 24.73
CA THR A 118 8.08 1.23 25.59
C THR A 118 7.74 2.22 26.69
N ASP A 119 6.69 3.02 26.50
CA ASP A 119 6.27 4.06 27.43
C ASP A 119 5.24 3.54 28.45
N GLY A 120 4.73 2.30 28.25
CA GLY A 120 3.70 1.69 29.09
C GLY A 120 2.36 2.43 29.06
N LEU A 121 2.14 3.30 28.08
CA LEU A 121 0.90 4.08 27.95
C LEU A 121 -0.19 3.21 27.31
N LEU A 122 -1.43 3.37 27.76
CA LEU A 122 -2.58 2.83 27.04
C LEU A 122 -2.80 3.66 25.77
N GLN A 123 -2.68 3.04 24.62
CA GLN A 123 -2.81 3.68 23.32
C GLN A 123 -4.03 3.13 22.58
N LEU A 124 -4.82 4.03 21.99
CA LEU A 124 -5.87 3.67 21.04
C LEU A 124 -5.28 3.69 19.64
N HIS A 125 -4.96 2.53 19.10
CA HIS A 125 -4.50 2.35 17.73
C HIS A 125 -5.69 2.31 16.78
N PHE A 126 -5.52 2.90 15.59
CA PHE A 126 -6.57 2.89 14.57
C PHE A 126 -6.01 2.95 13.14
N SER A 127 -6.68 2.21 12.26
CA SER A 127 -6.39 2.19 10.82
C SER A 127 -7.64 1.79 10.03
N TRP A 128 -7.63 2.04 8.72
CA TRP A 128 -8.67 1.57 7.83
C TRP A 128 -8.05 1.01 6.56
N ASN A 129 -7.79 -0.30 6.60
CA ASN A 129 -7.18 -0.99 5.48
C ASN A 129 -8.03 -0.86 4.22
N GLY A 130 -7.38 -0.49 3.12
CA GLY A 130 -8.03 -0.24 1.84
C GLY A 130 -8.61 1.16 1.66
N ALA A 131 -8.75 1.99 2.70
CA ALA A 131 -9.24 3.36 2.54
C ALA A 131 -8.10 4.32 2.16
N THR A 132 -8.23 4.98 1.01
CA THR A 132 -7.16 5.85 0.47
C THR A 132 -7.41 7.34 0.67
N ASN A 133 -8.66 7.73 0.94
CA ASN A 133 -9.08 9.14 0.96
C ASN A 133 -9.34 9.68 2.37
N VAL A 134 -8.93 8.95 3.42
CA VAL A 134 -8.95 9.45 4.79
C VAL A 134 -7.89 10.54 4.91
N ALA A 135 -8.31 11.76 5.26
CA ALA A 135 -7.43 12.90 5.47
C ALA A 135 -7.09 13.09 6.95
N LYS A 136 -8.08 12.89 7.82
CA LYS A 136 -7.94 13.07 9.28
C LYS A 136 -8.71 11.99 10.03
N TRP A 137 -8.33 11.79 11.28
CA TRP A 137 -9.02 10.95 12.24
C TRP A 137 -9.49 11.81 13.40
N ARG A 138 -10.77 11.74 13.74
CA ARG A 138 -11.28 12.37 14.97
C ARG A 138 -11.47 11.28 16.01
N VAL A 139 -10.80 11.42 17.15
CA VAL A 139 -10.92 10.51 18.27
C VAL A 139 -11.93 11.08 19.25
N MET A 140 -12.89 10.24 19.62
CA MET A 140 -13.98 10.56 20.52
C MET A 140 -13.91 9.65 21.75
N GLN A 141 -14.39 10.16 22.89
CA GLN A 141 -14.56 9.40 24.13
C GLN A 141 -15.97 9.59 24.71
N GLY A 142 -16.31 8.78 25.70
CA GLY A 142 -17.57 8.89 26.44
C GLY A 142 -17.58 8.03 27.70
N LEU A 143 -18.49 8.37 28.62
CA LEU A 143 -18.68 7.65 29.88
C LEU A 143 -19.63 6.43 29.73
N VAL A 144 -20.34 6.32 28.62
CA VAL A 144 -21.27 5.21 28.32
C VAL A 144 -21.12 4.77 26.86
N ALA A 145 -21.23 3.46 26.62
CA ALA A 145 -21.00 2.86 25.29
C ALA A 145 -21.89 3.42 24.18
N ASP A 146 -23.15 3.74 24.52
CA ASP A 146 -24.14 4.23 23.56
C ASP A 146 -24.02 5.75 23.27
N ASN A 147 -23.07 6.44 23.92
CA ASN A 147 -22.87 7.88 23.74
C ASN A 147 -21.38 8.26 23.83
N VAL A 148 -20.65 7.98 22.75
CA VAL A 148 -19.24 8.36 22.56
C VAL A 148 -19.16 9.65 21.75
N GLY A 149 -19.51 10.77 22.40
CA GLY A 149 -19.66 12.07 21.75
C GLY A 149 -18.67 13.15 22.18
N GLU A 150 -17.85 12.89 23.20
CA GLU A 150 -16.88 13.87 23.69
C GLU A 150 -15.64 13.89 22.80
N TYR A 151 -15.23 15.06 22.35
CA TYR A 151 -14.04 15.24 21.53
C TYR A 151 -12.77 15.04 22.36
N LEU A 152 -11.85 14.19 21.89
CA LEU A 152 -10.52 14.02 22.49
C LEU A 152 -9.45 14.73 21.65
N GLU A 153 -9.27 14.33 20.39
CA GLU A 153 -8.24 14.89 19.51
C GLU A 153 -8.57 14.66 18.02
N THR A 154 -7.92 15.42 17.13
CA THR A 154 -7.88 15.15 15.68
C THR A 154 -6.45 14.88 15.23
N VAL A 155 -6.24 13.77 14.51
CA VAL A 155 -4.94 13.34 13.99
C VAL A 155 -4.95 13.40 12.46
N THR A 156 -4.02 14.17 11.87
CA THR A 156 -3.83 14.18 10.41
C THR A 156 -3.23 12.86 9.93
N ARG A 157 -3.80 12.27 8.88
CA ARG A 157 -3.29 11.01 8.33
C ARG A 157 -1.99 11.25 7.55
N THR A 158 -0.90 10.72 8.08
CA THR A 158 0.46 10.82 7.50
C THR A 158 1.08 9.46 7.16
N ARG A 159 0.42 8.37 7.54
CA ARG A 159 0.85 6.97 7.41
C ARG A 159 -0.37 6.04 7.44
N PHE A 160 -0.16 4.73 7.40
CA PHE A 160 -1.23 3.73 7.40
C PHE A 160 -2.00 3.65 8.73
N GLU A 161 -1.27 3.57 9.85
CA GLU A 161 -1.83 3.41 11.20
C GLU A 161 -1.36 4.55 12.11
N HIS A 162 -2.26 4.97 13.00
CA HIS A 162 -2.04 6.02 13.98
C HIS A 162 -2.50 5.56 15.36
N TRP A 163 -2.08 6.27 16.39
CA TRP A 163 -2.52 6.04 17.75
C TRP A 163 -2.57 7.35 18.55
N VAL A 164 -3.36 7.36 19.63
CA VAL A 164 -3.37 8.42 20.64
C VAL A 164 -3.31 7.81 22.04
N ALA A 165 -2.67 8.50 22.98
CA ALA A 165 -2.64 8.06 24.38
C ALA A 165 -3.99 8.31 25.05
N VAL A 166 -4.52 7.29 25.73
CA VAL A 166 -5.83 7.29 26.40
C VAL A 166 -5.74 6.72 27.82
N ASP A 167 -4.66 7.05 28.52
CA ASP A 167 -4.31 6.52 29.85
C ASP A 167 -5.39 6.64 30.93
N ALA A 168 -6.26 7.65 30.82
CA ALA A 168 -7.42 7.78 31.70
C ALA A 168 -8.27 6.50 31.71
N GLY A 169 -8.33 5.78 30.57
CA GLY A 169 -9.02 4.50 30.42
C GLY A 169 -8.50 3.36 31.31
N ARG A 170 -7.30 3.49 31.89
CA ARG A 170 -6.78 2.52 32.87
C ARG A 170 -7.42 2.65 34.25
N SER A 171 -7.91 3.84 34.60
CA SER A 171 -8.47 4.15 35.94
C SER A 171 -9.94 4.58 35.90
N GLN A 172 -10.45 4.94 34.72
CA GLN A 172 -11.83 5.34 34.50
C GLN A 172 -12.44 4.47 33.42
N CYS A 173 -13.65 3.95 33.67
CA CYS A 173 -14.40 3.24 32.65
C CYS A 173 -14.83 4.23 31.55
N LEU A 174 -14.20 4.11 30.39
CA LEU A 174 -14.34 4.98 29.23
C LEU A 174 -14.60 4.15 27.99
N PHE A 175 -15.26 4.77 27.02
CA PHE A 175 -15.55 4.20 25.71
C PHE A 175 -14.94 5.11 24.65
N PHE A 176 -14.22 4.55 23.69
CA PHE A 176 -13.53 5.28 22.64
C PHE A 176 -14.10 4.93 21.27
N GLN A 177 -14.10 5.90 20.36
CA GLN A 177 -14.47 5.68 18.96
C GLN A 177 -13.63 6.58 18.06
N VAL A 178 -13.26 6.06 16.89
CA VAL A 178 -12.48 6.79 15.91
C VAL A 178 -13.34 7.04 14.67
N VAL A 179 -13.32 8.29 14.20
CA VAL A 179 -14.07 8.74 13.03
C VAL A 179 -13.09 9.08 11.92
N ALA A 180 -13.22 8.40 10.78
CA ALA A 180 -12.47 8.74 9.57
C ALA A 180 -13.11 9.95 8.90
N LEU A 181 -12.31 10.97 8.61
CA LEU A 181 -12.74 12.21 7.95
C LEU A 181 -12.06 12.36 6.58
N ALA A 182 -12.82 12.88 5.62
CA ALA A 182 -12.28 13.33 4.34
C ALA A 182 -11.60 14.71 4.48
N ASP A 183 -11.04 15.22 3.40
CA ASP A 183 -10.30 16.49 3.38
C ASP A 183 -11.17 17.73 3.69
N ASP A 184 -12.46 17.64 3.36
CA ASP A 184 -13.49 18.65 3.66
C ASP A 184 -14.10 18.50 5.07
N ASP A 185 -13.47 17.71 5.95
CA ASP A 185 -13.94 17.35 7.29
C ASP A 185 -15.28 16.59 7.32
N SER A 186 -15.77 16.10 6.16
CA SER A 186 -16.94 15.23 6.09
C SER A 186 -16.64 13.86 6.71
N VAL A 187 -17.63 13.33 7.44
CA VAL A 187 -17.50 12.01 8.06
C VAL A 187 -17.60 10.93 7.00
N MET A 188 -16.59 10.06 6.94
CA MET A 188 -16.57 8.90 6.03
C MET A 188 -17.10 7.63 6.72
N ALA A 189 -16.64 7.35 7.93
CA ALA A 189 -17.03 6.17 8.70
C ALA A 189 -16.64 6.31 10.17
N TYR A 190 -17.29 5.50 11.01
CA TYR A 190 -16.98 5.32 12.42
C TYR A 190 -16.40 3.91 12.63
N SER A 191 -15.44 3.77 13.53
CA SER A 191 -15.06 2.46 14.06
C SER A 191 -16.15 1.90 14.99
N SER A 192 -16.04 0.62 15.34
CA SER A 192 -16.69 0.10 16.54
C SER A 192 -16.24 0.89 17.78
N VAL A 193 -17.11 0.91 18.80
CA VAL A 193 -16.75 1.45 20.12
C VAL A 193 -15.79 0.49 20.82
N VAL A 194 -14.73 1.04 21.40
CA VAL A 194 -13.69 0.30 22.13
C VAL A 194 -13.82 0.62 23.61
N THR A 195 -13.98 -0.42 24.43
CA THR A 195 -14.17 -0.30 25.87
C THR A 195 -12.82 -0.27 26.58
N SER A 196 -12.63 0.62 27.55
CA SER A 196 -11.40 0.71 28.33
C SER A 196 -11.26 -0.46 29.33
N PRO A 197 -10.03 -0.81 29.74
CA PRO A 197 -9.78 -1.88 30.72
C PRO A 197 -10.43 -1.62 32.09
N ALA A 198 -10.63 -0.36 32.49
CA ALA A 198 -11.27 -0.03 33.76
C ALA A 198 -12.79 -0.33 33.81
N CYS A 199 -13.41 -0.71 32.68
CA CYS A 199 -14.79 -1.18 32.64
C CYS A 199 -14.94 -2.69 32.90
N THR A 200 -13.83 -3.45 32.91
CA THR A 200 -13.81 -4.92 33.02
C THR A 200 -13.29 -5.40 34.37
#